data_AF-A0A849H1A4-F1
#
_entry.id   AF-A0A849H1A4-F1
#
_cell.length_a   1.000
_cell.length_b   1.000
_cell.length_c   1.000
_cell.angle_alpha   90.00
_cell.angle_beta   90.00
_cell.angle_gamma   90.00
#
_symmetry.space_group_name_H-M   'P 1'
#
loop_
_entity.id
_entity.type
_entity.pdbx_description
1 polymer ?
#
loop_
_entity_poly.entity_id
_entity_poly.type
_entity_poly.pdbx_seq_one_letter_code
_entity_poly.pdbx_strand_id
1 'polypeptide(L)'
;MESPEKEGRKALNRLRRSLEKCGREVDALEGSIRHAEGEDFPAEEYEAVRGKLQEIAEFLEEEGARLEAKVLERGGLEPGRLKRSS
;
A
#
# COMPACT_ATOMS: atom_id res chain seq x y z
N MET A 1 17.12 20.77 0.11
CA MET A 1 15.76 20.48 -0.39
C MET A 1 15.87 19.16 -1.14
N GLU A 2 15.13 18.13 -0.72
CA GLU A 2 15.13 16.86 -1.47
C GLU A 2 14.38 17.01 -2.79
N SER A 3 14.66 16.15 -3.78
CA SER A 3 13.97 16.22 -5.07
C SER A 3 12.49 15.82 -4.91
N PRO A 4 11.58 16.37 -5.72
CA PRO A 4 10.15 16.00 -5.69
C PRO A 4 9.91 14.49 -5.79
N GLU A 5 10.75 13.78 -6.56
CA GLU A 5 10.68 12.33 -6.73
C GLU A 5 11.01 11.58 -5.43
N LYS A 6 12.01 12.07 -4.68
CA LYS A 6 12.38 11.47 -3.39
C LYS A 6 11.29 11.68 -2.34
N GLU A 7 10.68 12.86 -2.31
CA GLU A 7 9.53 13.15 -1.43
C GLU A 7 8.30 12.31 -1.82
N GLY A 8 8.03 12.15 -3.11
CA GLY A 8 6.98 11.26 -3.61
C GLY A 8 7.17 9.80 -3.16
N ARG A 9 8.39 9.27 -3.30
CA ARG A 9 8.71 7.89 -2.85
C ARG A 9 8.57 7.73 -1.34
N LYS A 10 8.97 8.73 -0.56
CA LYS A 10 8.75 8.74 0.90
C LYS A 10 7.28 8.74 1.26
N ALA A 11 6.47 9.56 0.58
CA ALA A 11 5.03 9.62 0.80
C ALA A 11 4.36 8.29 0.50
N LEU A 12 4.67 7.65 -0.64
CA LEU A 12 4.17 6.32 -1.00
C LEU A 12 4.54 5.27 0.05
N ASN A 13 5.81 5.21 0.48
CA ASN A 13 6.25 4.26 1.49
C ASN A 13 5.57 4.49 2.85
N ARG A 14 5.31 5.75 3.21
CA ARG A 14 4.57 6.08 4.44
C ARG A 14 3.12 5.60 4.33
N LEU A 15 2.45 5.84 3.20
CA LEU A 15 1.08 5.39 2.98
C LEU A 15 0.96 3.87 2.99
N ARG A 16 1.88 3.13 2.35
CA ARG A 16 1.92 1.66 2.39
C ARG A 16 1.99 1.13 3.82
N ARG A 17 2.92 1.65 4.64
CA ARG A 17 3.02 1.25 6.06
C ARG A 17 1.78 1.59 6.87
N SER A 18 1.16 2.74 6.62
CA SER A 18 -0.11 3.10 7.26
C SER A 18 -1.22 2.13 6.88
N LEU A 19 -1.30 1.74 5.61
CA LEU A 19 -2.29 0.80 5.10
C LEU A 19 -2.10 -0.61 5.69
N GLU A 20 -0.88 -1.11 5.74
CA GLU A 20 -0.54 -2.37 6.43
C GLU A 20 -0.93 -2.34 7.91
N LYS A 21 -0.72 -1.18 8.56
CA LYS A 21 -1.19 -1.00 9.94
C LYS A 21 -2.71 -1.04 10.00
N CYS A 22 -3.43 -0.32 9.14
CA CYS A 22 -4.89 -0.34 9.09
C CYS A 22 -5.44 -1.76 8.92
N GLY A 23 -4.85 -2.58 8.04
CA GLY A 23 -5.23 -3.99 7.88
C GLY A 23 -5.13 -4.77 9.19
N ARG A 24 -3.99 -4.69 9.89
CA ARG A 24 -3.81 -5.35 11.19
C ARG A 24 -4.78 -4.89 12.27
N GLU A 25 -5.10 -3.60 12.29
CA GLU A 25 -6.06 -3.03 13.25
C GLU A 25 -7.50 -3.51 12.94
N VAL A 26 -7.86 -3.66 11.65
CA VAL A 26 -9.15 -4.25 11.24
C VAL A 26 -9.24 -5.70 11.66
N ASP A 27 -8.18 -6.49 11.47
CA ASP A 27 -8.16 -7.90 11.88
C ASP A 27 -8.26 -8.04 13.41
N ALA A 28 -7.61 -7.16 14.17
CA ALA A 28 -7.70 -7.12 15.63
C ALA A 28 -9.12 -6.73 16.11
N LEU A 29 -9.73 -5.76 15.43
CA LEU A 29 -11.10 -5.32 15.71
C LEU A 29 -12.10 -6.46 15.41
N GLU A 30 -11.98 -7.11 14.25
CA GLU A 30 -12.80 -8.26 13.90
C GLU A 30 -12.72 -9.35 14.97
N GLY A 31 -11.52 -9.74 15.38
CA GLY A 31 -11.35 -10.79 16.39
C GLY A 31 -12.05 -10.43 17.70
N SER A 32 -12.01 -9.15 18.08
CA SER A 32 -12.65 -8.65 19.30
C SER A 32 -14.18 -8.63 19.19
N ILE A 33 -14.73 -8.12 18.08
CA ILE A 33 -16.18 -8.03 17.88
C ILE A 33 -16.78 -9.41 17.64
N ARG A 34 -16.14 -10.26 16.81
CA ARG A 34 -16.60 -11.63 16.56
C ARG A 34 -16.67 -12.45 17.85
N HIS A 35 -15.74 -12.24 18.78
CA HIS A 35 -15.79 -12.90 20.08
C HIS A 35 -16.97 -12.42 20.94
N ALA A 36 -17.38 -11.16 20.82
CA ALA A 36 -18.48 -10.57 21.56
C ALA A 36 -19.87 -10.89 20.97
N GLU A 37 -19.99 -10.90 19.63
CA GLU A 37 -21.28 -11.01 18.93
C GLU A 37 -21.59 -12.43 18.43
N GLY A 38 -20.57 -13.29 18.27
CA GLY A 38 -20.79 -14.68 17.86
C GLY A 38 -21.45 -14.80 16.48
N GLU A 39 -22.67 -15.32 16.45
CA GLU A 39 -23.45 -15.56 15.22
C GLU A 39 -24.02 -14.28 14.59
N ASP A 40 -24.20 -13.22 15.38
CA ASP A 40 -24.70 -11.92 14.90
C ASP A 40 -23.59 -11.05 14.28
N PHE A 41 -22.36 -11.57 14.23
CA PHE A 41 -21.20 -10.83 13.75
C PHE A 41 -21.33 -10.43 12.26
N PRO A 42 -21.14 -9.13 11.92
CA PRO A 42 -21.27 -8.61 10.56
C PRO A 42 -20.05 -8.95 9.68
N ALA A 43 -19.90 -10.21 9.29
CA ALA A 43 -18.72 -10.68 8.57
C ALA A 43 -18.52 -10.02 7.18
N GLU A 44 -19.62 -9.77 6.47
CA GLU A 44 -19.60 -9.19 5.12
C GLU A 44 -19.06 -7.75 5.13
N GLU A 45 -19.38 -6.98 6.17
CA GLU A 45 -18.92 -5.60 6.35
C GLU A 45 -17.40 -5.53 6.56
N TYR A 46 -16.84 -6.46 7.34
CA TYR A 46 -15.39 -6.55 7.54
C TYR A 46 -14.66 -7.00 6.27
N GLU A 47 -15.25 -7.94 5.52
CA GLU A 47 -14.72 -8.34 4.22
C GLU A 47 -14.75 -7.17 3.22
N ALA A 48 -15.82 -6.39 3.18
CA ALA A 48 -15.93 -5.19 2.35
C ALA A 48 -14.88 -4.13 2.72
N VAL A 49 -14.59 -3.95 4.01
CA VAL A 49 -13.51 -3.07 4.47
C VAL A 49 -12.15 -3.58 4.00
N ARG A 50 -11.88 -4.88 4.11
CA ARG A 50 -10.64 -5.48 3.58
C ARG A 50 -10.50 -5.30 2.07
N GLY A 51 -11.59 -5.46 1.31
CA GLY A 51 -11.62 -5.18 -0.12
C GLY A 51 -11.18 -3.76 -0.44
N LYS A 52 -11.70 -2.76 0.27
CA LYS A 52 -11.30 -1.35 0.10
C LYS A 52 -9.83 -1.11 0.46
N LEU A 53 -9.31 -1.76 1.50
CA LEU A 53 -7.88 -1.66 1.84
C LEU A 53 -7.01 -2.25 0.74
N GLN A 54 -7.44 -3.36 0.13
CA GLN A 54 -6.77 -3.99 -1.00
C GLN A 54 -6.77 -3.08 -2.24
N GLU A 55 -7.90 -2.47 -2.60
CA GLU A 55 -7.99 -1.49 -3.69
C GLU A 55 -7.03 -0.31 -3.49
N ILE A 56 -6.90 0.19 -2.26
CA ILE A 56 -5.95 1.25 -1.93
C ILE A 56 -4.51 0.74 -2.08
N ALA A 57 -4.22 -0.51 -1.71
CA ALA A 57 -2.88 -1.09 -1.86
C ALA A 57 -2.48 -1.15 -3.34
N GLU A 58 -3.36 -1.64 -4.19
CA GLU A 58 -3.17 -1.72 -5.64
C GLU A 58 -2.94 -0.34 -6.26
N PHE A 59 -3.73 0.66 -5.85
CA PHE A 59 -3.50 2.05 -6.26
C PHE A 59 -2.11 2.55 -5.88
N LEU A 60 -1.62 2.26 -4.66
CA LEU A 60 -0.28 2.66 -4.23
C LEU A 60 0.85 1.90 -4.95
N GLU A 61 0.60 0.68 -5.42
CA GLU A 61 1.53 -0.08 -6.26
C GLU A 61 1.63 0.58 -7.64
N GLU A 62 0.51 0.86 -8.29
CA GLU A 62 0.48 1.54 -9.58
C GLU A 62 1.15 2.91 -9.53
N GLU A 63 0.85 3.73 -8.52
CA GLU A 63 1.49 5.04 -8.34
C GLU A 63 3.01 4.91 -8.14
N GLY A 64 3.45 3.86 -7.44
CA GLY A 64 4.86 3.55 -7.30
C GLY A 64 5.51 3.24 -8.64
N ALA A 65 4.89 2.40 -9.47
CA ALA A 65 5.38 2.07 -10.80
C ALA A 65 5.40 3.32 -11.71
N ARG A 66 4.36 4.17 -11.66
CA ARG A 66 4.30 5.43 -12.41
C ARG A 66 5.40 6.40 -11.99
N LEU A 67 5.71 6.49 -10.70
CA LEU A 67 6.80 7.33 -10.20
C LEU A 67 8.17 6.81 -10.65
N GLU A 68 8.40 5.49 -10.56
CA GLU A 68 9.65 4.86 -11.00
C GLU A 68 9.89 5.04 -12.51
N ALA A 69 8.85 4.87 -13.32
CA ALA A 69 8.93 5.09 -14.77
C ALA A 69 9.37 6.53 -15.10
N LYS A 70 8.78 7.53 -14.43
CA LYS A 70 9.16 8.95 -14.63
C LYS A 70 10.59 9.26 -14.20
N VAL A 71 11.07 8.62 -13.13
CA VAL A 71 12.47 8.76 -12.68
C VAL A 71 13.44 8.19 -13.71
N LEU A 72 13.13 7.03 -14.30
CA LEU A 72 13.95 6.40 -15.33
C LEU A 72 13.98 7.24 -16.62
N GLU A 73 12.82 7.73 -17.07
CA GLU A 73 12.68 8.60 -18.24
C GLU A 73 13.48 9.90 -18.08
N ARG A 74 13.37 10.59 -16.94
CA ARG A 74 14.13 11.81 -16.66
C ARG A 74 15.61 11.58 -16.39
N GLY A 75 15.97 10.39 -15.89
CA GLY A 75 17.34 10.01 -15.59
C GLY A 75 18.14 9.52 -16.79
N GLY A 76 17.54 9.42 -17.99
CA GLY A 76 18.21 8.88 -19.19
C GLY A 76 18.61 7.40 -19.08
N LEU A 77 18.02 6.68 -18.12
CA LEU A 77 18.30 5.27 -17.87
C LEU A 77 17.22 4.42 -18.54
N GLU A 78 17.58 3.80 -19.66
CA GLU A 78 16.80 2.73 -20.27
C GLU A 78 16.43 1.67 -19.22
N PRO A 79 15.17 1.20 -19.16
CA PRO A 79 14.67 0.25 -18.14
C PRO A 79 15.46 -1.08 -18.03
N GLY A 80 16.38 -1.37 -18.97
CA GLY A 80 17.20 -2.58 -18.99
C GLY A 80 18.62 -2.48 -18.42
N ARG A 81 19.04 -1.33 -17.85
CA ARG A 81 20.45 -1.12 -17.42
C ARG A 81 20.76 -1.28 -15.93
N LEU A 82 19.80 -1.73 -15.10
CA LEU A 82 20.10 -2.13 -13.73
C LEU A 82 20.87 -3.46 -13.71
N LYS A 83 22.19 -3.38 -13.94
CA LYS A 83 23.09 -4.46 -13.50
C LYS A 83 22.96 -4.58 -11.99
N ARG A 84 22.43 -5.70 -11.54
CA ARG A 84 22.65 -6.20 -10.17
C ARG A 84 24.16 -6.33 -9.98
N SER A 85 24.76 -5.35 -9.32
CA SER A 85 26.06 -5.53 -8.69
C SER A 85 25.86 -6.51 -7.54
N SER A 86 26.63 -7.58 -7.56
CA SER A 86 26.73 -8.63 -6.54
C SER A 86 26.93 -8.09 -5.13
#